data_AF-A0A847M607-F1
#
_entry.id   AF-A0A847M607-F1
#
_cell.length_a   1.000
_cell.length_b   1.000
_cell.length_c   1.000
_cell.angle_alpha   90.00
_cell.angle_beta   90.00
_cell.angle_gamma   90.00
#
_symmetry.space_group_name_H-M   'P 1'
#
loop_
_entity.id
_entity.type
_entity.pdbx_description
1 polymer ?
#
loop_
_entity_poly.entity_id
_entity_poly.type
_entity_poly.pdbx_seq_one_letter_code
_entity_poly.pdbx_strand_id
1 'polypeptide(L)'
;LKTWRKVLSQGDPLLDVHIPAGGNMTPENCRDTMESALEFFPRYFPERPFVGFGCGSWILNPQLADIYSPTSNMILWQRELYLHPIPTSDRSGLYFIFGRDDVDPATAPRDTSLRRAVLDHLAAGGRLISEGMFFLTEDFKHYGTQYYLSQWPLKILDSATELDITEG
;
A
#
# COMPACT_ATOMS: atom_id res chain seq x y z
N LEU A 1 -18.79 8.08 24.30
CA LEU A 1 -18.69 8.41 22.85
C LEU A 1 -17.24 8.18 22.44
N LYS A 2 -16.97 7.40 21.38
CA LYS A 2 -15.60 7.31 20.84
C LYS A 2 -15.30 8.63 20.14
N THR A 3 -14.32 9.36 20.63
CA THR A 3 -13.85 10.61 20.03
C THR A 3 -12.87 10.26 18.91
N TRP A 4 -13.16 10.68 17.69
CA TRP A 4 -12.25 10.54 16.56
C TRP A 4 -11.20 11.65 16.60
N ARG A 5 -9.93 11.30 16.38
CA ARG A 5 -8.85 12.27 16.16
C ARG A 5 -8.61 12.39 14.66
N LYS A 6 -8.68 13.62 14.13
CA LYS A 6 -8.25 13.91 12.76
C LYS A 6 -6.72 13.91 12.73
N VAL A 7 -6.12 13.06 11.91
CA VAL A 7 -4.66 12.94 11.76
C VAL A 7 -4.15 13.36 10.38
N LEU A 8 -5.03 13.40 9.38
CA LEU A 8 -4.71 13.81 8.01
C LEU A 8 -5.97 14.40 7.34
N SER A 9 -5.78 15.43 6.52
CA SER A 9 -6.81 16.12 5.75
C SER A 9 -6.27 16.71 4.45
N GLN A 10 -7.18 17.07 3.55
CA GLN A 10 -6.82 17.74 2.30
C GLN A 10 -6.03 19.03 2.59
N GLY A 11 -4.89 19.18 1.93
CA GLY A 11 -3.98 20.32 2.11
C GLY A 11 -2.87 20.09 3.13
N ASP A 12 -2.96 19.03 3.95
CA ASP A 12 -1.85 18.67 4.83
C ASP A 12 -0.63 18.22 3.99
N PRO A 13 0.58 18.76 4.21
CA PRO A 13 1.72 18.44 3.38
C PRO A 13 2.26 17.04 3.69
N LEU A 14 2.41 16.22 2.65
CA LEU A 14 3.06 14.92 2.68
C LEU A 14 4.29 14.93 1.79
N LEU A 15 5.32 14.18 2.18
CA LEU A 15 6.42 13.84 1.29
C LEU A 15 5.98 12.72 0.36
N ASP A 16 6.06 12.97 -0.96
CA ASP A 16 5.74 11.97 -1.97
C ASP A 16 6.83 10.90 -2.03
N VAL A 17 6.44 9.64 -1.90
CA VAL A 17 7.36 8.49 -1.94
C VAL A 17 7.39 7.90 -3.34
N HIS A 18 8.52 8.09 -4.03
CA HIS A 18 8.73 7.49 -5.34
C HIS A 18 9.56 6.20 -5.27
N ILE A 19 9.16 5.21 -6.07
CA ILE A 19 9.76 3.88 -6.07
C ILE A 19 10.38 3.62 -7.45
N PRO A 20 11.71 3.73 -7.58
CA PRO A 20 12.36 3.52 -8.87
C PRO A 20 12.38 2.05 -9.28
N ALA A 21 12.55 1.80 -10.57
CA ALA A 21 12.84 0.48 -11.08
C ALA A 21 14.20 -0.02 -10.55
N GLY A 22 14.33 -1.33 -10.30
CA GLY A 22 15.59 -1.93 -9.84
C GLY A 22 15.48 -2.84 -8.61
N GLY A 23 14.34 -2.82 -7.92
CA GLY A 23 14.07 -3.70 -6.77
C GLY A 23 14.73 -3.22 -5.47
N ASN A 24 15.02 -4.15 -4.56
CA ASN A 24 15.65 -3.90 -3.26
C ASN A 24 14.85 -3.02 -2.27
N MET A 25 13.52 -3.06 -2.33
CA MET A 25 12.62 -2.37 -1.39
C MET A 25 12.41 -3.15 -0.08
N THR A 26 13.49 -3.65 0.53
CA THR A 26 13.31 -4.32 1.84
C THR A 26 12.69 -3.33 2.84
N PRO A 27 11.89 -3.80 3.81
CA PRO A 27 11.32 -2.92 4.83
C PRO A 27 12.37 -2.04 5.52
N GLU A 28 13.59 -2.54 5.68
CA GLU A 28 14.74 -1.82 6.25
C GLU A 28 15.21 -0.69 5.33
N ASN A 29 15.43 -0.94 4.03
CA ASN A 29 15.85 0.13 3.10
C ASN A 29 14.78 1.22 2.96
N CYS A 30 13.50 0.82 2.99
CA CYS A 30 12.39 1.76 3.02
C CYS A 30 12.40 2.61 4.30
N ARG A 31 12.65 1.98 5.46
CA ARG A 31 12.81 2.67 6.74
C ARG A 31 13.96 3.68 6.67
N ASP A 32 15.14 3.24 6.27
CA ASP A 32 16.36 4.06 6.25
C ASP A 32 16.18 5.29 5.33
N THR A 33 15.50 5.10 4.20
CA THR A 33 15.15 6.19 3.27
C THR A 33 14.19 7.19 3.90
N MET A 34 13.12 6.71 4.55
CA MET A 34 12.15 7.57 5.22
C MET A 34 12.77 8.28 6.43
N GLU A 35 13.62 7.61 7.21
CA GLU A 35 14.35 8.19 8.35
C GLU A 35 15.29 9.31 7.88
N SER A 36 16.03 9.07 6.78
CA SER A 36 16.86 10.10 6.15
C SER A 36 16.04 11.33 5.72
N ALA A 37 14.82 11.13 5.22
CA ALA A 37 13.93 12.23 4.85
C ALA A 37 13.45 13.05 6.07
N LEU A 38 13.22 12.40 7.22
CA LEU A 38 12.88 13.08 8.47
C LEU A 38 14.00 14.01 8.97
N GLU A 39 15.25 13.71 8.63
CA GLU A 39 16.38 14.61 8.94
C GLU A 39 16.59 15.68 7.86
N PHE A 40 16.50 15.28 6.59
CA PHE A 40 16.85 16.12 5.46
C PHE A 40 15.88 17.30 5.28
N PHE A 41 14.57 17.03 5.22
CA PHE A 41 13.60 18.08 4.88
C PHE A 41 13.50 19.17 5.95
N PRO A 42 13.44 18.87 7.26
CA PRO A 42 13.47 19.92 8.28
C PRO A 42 14.77 20.73 8.29
N ARG A 43 15.89 20.13 7.89
CA ARG A 43 17.19 20.82 7.83
C ARG A 43 17.31 21.78 6.66
N TYR A 44 16.85 21.38 5.46
CA TYR A 44 17.08 22.13 4.23
C TYR A 44 15.86 22.93 3.76
N PHE A 45 14.65 22.58 4.22
CA PHE A 45 13.39 23.25 3.89
C PHE A 45 12.54 23.49 5.16
N PRO A 46 13.10 24.16 6.19
CA PRO A 46 12.42 24.36 7.47
C PRO A 46 11.10 25.14 7.35
N GLU A 47 10.92 25.91 6.27
CA GLU A 47 9.70 26.66 5.98
C GLU A 47 8.55 25.81 5.43
N ARG A 48 8.79 24.52 5.16
CA ARG A 48 7.83 23.58 4.58
C ARG A 48 7.63 22.36 5.49
N PRO A 49 6.95 22.52 6.63
CA PRO A 49 6.64 21.38 7.49
C PRO A 49 5.75 20.37 6.77
N PHE A 50 5.90 19.10 7.12
CA PHE A 50 5.10 18.00 6.60
C PHE A 50 4.65 17.09 7.74
N VAL A 51 3.53 16.40 7.54
CA VAL A 51 2.91 15.57 8.58
C VAL A 51 3.10 14.07 8.34
N GLY A 52 3.62 13.69 7.18
CA GLY A 52 3.87 12.29 6.85
C GLY A 52 4.41 12.08 5.45
N PHE A 53 4.38 10.82 5.06
CA PHE A 53 4.69 10.31 3.74
C PHE A 53 3.42 9.84 3.06
N GLY A 54 3.38 9.88 1.73
CA GLY A 54 2.31 9.27 0.97
C GLY A 54 2.71 8.99 -0.46
N CYS A 55 1.99 8.10 -1.13
CA CYS A 55 2.01 7.94 -2.58
C CYS A 55 0.82 7.12 -3.04
N GLY A 56 0.56 7.08 -4.35
CA GLY A 56 -0.37 6.15 -4.98
C GLY A 56 0.38 5.23 -5.94
N SER A 57 0.17 3.92 -5.85
CA SER A 57 0.91 2.97 -6.67
C SER A 57 0.20 1.61 -6.83
N TRP A 58 0.48 0.94 -7.94
CA TRP A 58 -0.01 -0.43 -8.20
C TRP A 58 0.56 -1.44 -7.20
N ILE A 59 1.78 -1.18 -6.69
CA ILE A 59 2.39 -2.06 -5.71
C ILE A 59 1.69 -1.99 -4.35
N LEU A 60 0.78 -1.04 -4.14
CA LEU A 60 0.01 -0.89 -2.90
C LEU A 60 -1.30 -1.69 -2.96
N ASN A 61 -1.55 -2.44 -4.03
CA ASN A 61 -2.69 -3.34 -4.11
C ASN A 61 -2.59 -4.44 -3.03
N PRO A 62 -3.49 -4.48 -2.04
CA PRO A 62 -3.42 -5.45 -0.94
C PRO A 62 -3.65 -6.89 -1.43
N GLN A 63 -4.34 -7.08 -2.56
CA GLN A 63 -4.52 -8.40 -3.18
C GLN A 63 -3.21 -9.02 -3.65
N LEU A 64 -2.12 -8.23 -3.77
CA LEU A 64 -0.80 -8.76 -4.12
C LEU A 64 -0.33 -9.85 -3.13
N ALA A 65 -0.73 -9.73 -1.86
CA ALA A 65 -0.44 -10.73 -0.83
C ALA A 65 -0.98 -12.12 -1.16
N ASP A 66 -2.15 -12.18 -1.79
CA ASP A 66 -2.83 -13.42 -2.14
C ASP A 66 -2.41 -13.93 -3.53
N ILE A 67 -2.20 -13.03 -4.50
CA ILE A 67 -1.92 -13.44 -5.89
C ILE A 67 -0.44 -13.77 -6.13
N TYR A 68 0.49 -13.12 -5.41
CA TYR A 68 1.92 -13.23 -5.69
C TYR A 68 2.72 -13.95 -4.60
N SER A 69 3.05 -13.25 -3.51
CA SER A 69 3.82 -13.85 -2.41
C SER A 69 3.74 -12.97 -1.17
N PRO A 70 3.19 -13.48 -0.05
CA PRO A 70 3.04 -12.71 1.19
C PRO A 70 4.36 -12.32 1.85
N THR A 71 5.49 -12.86 1.37
CA THR A 71 6.85 -12.58 1.87
C THR A 71 7.68 -11.73 0.92
N SER A 72 7.12 -11.27 -0.21
CA SER A 72 7.86 -10.35 -1.07
C SER A 72 8.02 -8.98 -0.41
N ASN A 73 9.15 -8.33 -0.67
CA ASN A 73 9.50 -7.04 -0.09
C ASN A 73 8.39 -5.98 -0.23
N MET A 74 7.70 -5.91 -1.38
CA MET A 74 6.61 -4.94 -1.57
C MET A 74 5.45 -5.17 -0.59
N ILE A 75 5.11 -6.43 -0.30
CA ILE A 75 4.02 -6.79 0.61
C ILE A 75 4.44 -6.64 2.07
N LEU A 76 5.69 -6.97 2.38
CA LEU A 76 6.23 -6.69 3.71
C LEU A 76 6.22 -5.18 4.02
N TRP A 77 6.57 -4.34 3.04
CA TRP A 77 6.48 -2.90 3.18
C TRP A 77 5.04 -2.40 3.28
N GLN A 78 4.11 -2.89 2.44
CA GLN A 78 2.68 -2.56 2.52
C GLN A 78 2.11 -2.72 3.95
N ARG A 79 2.55 -3.75 4.68
CA ARG A 79 2.07 -4.03 6.05
C ARG A 79 2.49 -3.00 7.09
N GLU A 80 3.51 -2.19 6.80
CA GLU A 80 3.91 -1.08 7.67
C GLU A 80 3.06 0.17 7.45
N LEU A 81 2.31 0.24 6.35
CA LEU A 81 1.62 1.45 5.89
C LEU A 81 0.14 1.44 6.25
N TYR A 82 -0.47 2.63 6.25
CA TYR A 82 -1.92 2.74 6.17
C TYR A 82 -2.33 2.82 4.70
N LEU A 83 -2.99 1.78 4.19
CA LEU A 83 -3.51 1.76 2.82
C LEU A 83 -4.91 2.35 2.77
N HIS A 84 -5.22 3.06 1.68
CA HIS A 84 -6.55 3.58 1.43
C HIS A 84 -6.88 3.54 -0.07
N PRO A 85 -8.16 3.40 -0.43
CA PRO A 85 -8.56 3.39 -1.83
C PRO A 85 -8.29 4.74 -2.49
N ILE A 86 -7.98 4.69 -3.78
CA ILE A 86 -7.89 5.84 -4.69
C ILE A 86 -8.57 5.48 -6.02
N PRO A 87 -8.97 6.46 -6.84
CA PRO A 87 -9.42 6.19 -8.21
C PRO A 87 -8.36 5.40 -8.97
N THR A 88 -8.77 4.30 -9.61
CA THR A 88 -7.84 3.35 -10.22
C THR A 88 -8.46 2.63 -11.41
N SER A 89 -7.60 2.10 -12.29
CA SER A 89 -8.01 1.24 -13.41
C SER A 89 -8.02 -0.23 -12.98
N ASP A 90 -8.69 -1.08 -13.76
CA ASP A 90 -8.71 -2.53 -13.54
C ASP A 90 -7.44 -3.26 -14.06
N ARG A 91 -6.48 -2.53 -14.64
CA ARG A 91 -5.25 -3.05 -15.27
C ARG A 91 -3.98 -2.35 -14.77
N SER A 92 -4.04 -1.85 -13.54
CA SER A 92 -2.97 -1.06 -12.95
C SER A 92 -1.66 -1.86 -12.81
N GLY A 93 -0.52 -1.22 -13.07
CA GLY A 93 0.81 -1.83 -12.91
C GLY A 93 1.34 -2.58 -14.12
N LEU A 94 0.52 -2.88 -15.14
CA LEU A 94 0.97 -3.67 -16.30
C LEU A 94 2.15 -3.03 -17.04
N TYR A 95 2.16 -1.70 -17.19
CA TYR A 95 3.29 -1.00 -17.81
C TYR A 95 4.61 -1.27 -17.07
N PHE A 96 4.60 -1.27 -15.74
CA PHE A 96 5.81 -1.50 -14.94
C PHE A 96 6.26 -2.97 -14.97
N ILE A 97 5.33 -3.91 -15.16
CA ILE A 97 5.62 -5.35 -15.14
C ILE A 97 6.03 -5.85 -16.54
N PHE A 98 5.39 -5.36 -17.59
CA PHE A 98 5.49 -5.86 -18.96
C PHE A 98 5.99 -4.83 -19.98
N GLY A 99 6.13 -3.55 -19.61
CA GLY A 99 6.49 -2.46 -20.53
C GLY A 99 5.36 -2.07 -21.49
N ARG A 100 4.11 -2.44 -21.18
CA ARG A 100 2.91 -2.17 -21.98
C ARG A 100 1.71 -1.93 -21.07
N ASP A 101 0.81 -1.03 -21.48
CA ASP A 101 -0.41 -0.73 -20.72
C ASP A 101 -1.41 -1.91 -20.68
N ASP A 102 -1.27 -2.83 -21.62
CA ASP A 102 -2.09 -4.03 -21.70
C ASP A 102 -1.30 -5.25 -22.20
N VAL A 103 -1.73 -6.43 -21.78
CA VAL A 103 -1.21 -7.75 -22.17
C VAL A 103 -2.34 -8.78 -22.23
N ASP A 104 -2.21 -9.73 -23.16
CA ASP A 104 -3.06 -10.92 -23.23
C ASP A 104 -2.48 -12.01 -22.30
N PRO A 105 -3.24 -12.48 -21.28
CA PRO A 105 -2.80 -13.53 -20.38
C PRO A 105 -2.33 -14.83 -21.05
N ALA A 106 -2.85 -15.15 -22.24
CA ALA A 106 -2.50 -16.37 -22.97
C ALA A 106 -1.14 -16.28 -23.69
N THR A 107 -0.68 -15.08 -24.05
CA THR A 107 0.49 -14.90 -24.93
C THR A 107 1.62 -14.08 -24.31
N ALA A 108 1.38 -13.39 -23.19
CA ALA A 108 2.39 -12.56 -22.53
C ALA A 108 3.56 -13.37 -21.93
N PRO A 109 4.77 -12.77 -21.82
CA PRO A 109 5.93 -13.42 -21.21
C PRO A 109 5.70 -13.86 -19.76
N ARG A 110 6.14 -15.07 -19.42
CA ARG A 110 6.01 -15.71 -18.09
C ARG A 110 7.35 -15.98 -17.41
N ASP A 111 8.38 -15.22 -17.78
CA ASP A 111 9.78 -15.36 -17.37
C ASP A 111 10.03 -15.02 -15.88
N THR A 112 9.24 -14.15 -15.26
CA THR A 112 9.35 -13.85 -13.81
C THR A 112 8.19 -14.44 -13.00
N SER A 113 8.40 -14.68 -11.71
CA SER A 113 7.36 -15.16 -10.79
C SER A 113 6.20 -14.18 -10.67
N LEU A 114 6.50 -12.88 -10.60
CA LEU A 114 5.47 -11.83 -10.58
C LEU A 114 4.65 -11.82 -11.87
N ARG A 115 5.28 -11.93 -13.04
CA ARG A 115 4.56 -12.03 -14.32
C ARG A 115 3.63 -13.23 -14.34
N ARG A 116 4.09 -14.40 -13.88
CA ARG A 116 3.25 -15.61 -13.79
C ARG A 116 2.01 -15.39 -12.92
N ALA A 117 2.21 -14.92 -11.69
CA ALA A 117 1.15 -14.65 -10.72
C ALA A 117 0.10 -13.67 -11.25
N VAL A 118 0.55 -12.56 -11.83
CA VAL A 118 -0.34 -11.53 -12.37
C VAL A 118 -1.15 -12.05 -13.56
N LEU A 119 -0.54 -12.82 -14.46
CA LEU A 119 -1.24 -13.39 -15.61
C LEU A 119 -2.26 -14.45 -15.19
N ASP A 120 -1.95 -15.28 -14.18
CA ASP A 120 -2.92 -16.25 -13.63
C ASP A 120 -4.14 -15.54 -13.02
N HIS A 121 -3.91 -14.47 -12.26
CA HIS A 121 -4.99 -13.65 -11.69
C HIS A 121 -5.87 -13.02 -12.78
N LEU A 122 -5.26 -12.45 -13.83
CA LEU A 122 -6.01 -11.87 -14.95
C LEU A 122 -6.77 -12.93 -15.75
N ALA A 123 -6.20 -14.12 -15.96
CA ALA A 123 -6.87 -15.22 -16.66
C ALA A 123 -8.10 -15.74 -15.88
N ALA A 124 -8.07 -15.63 -14.55
CA ALA A 124 -9.21 -15.94 -13.68
C ALA A 124 -10.29 -14.81 -13.64
N GLY A 125 -10.13 -13.74 -14.43
CA GLY A 125 -11.04 -12.59 -14.42
C GLY A 125 -10.76 -11.58 -13.30
N GLY A 126 -9.63 -11.72 -12.61
CA GLY A 126 -9.17 -10.79 -11.58
C GLY A 126 -8.81 -9.42 -12.16
N ARG A 127 -8.83 -8.41 -11.27
CA ARG A 127 -8.49 -7.02 -11.61
C ARG A 127 -7.22 -6.61 -10.87
N LEU A 128 -6.47 -5.69 -11.46
CA LEU A 128 -5.28 -5.10 -10.86
C LEU A 128 -5.54 -3.63 -10.57
N ILE A 129 -5.51 -3.27 -9.29
CA ILE A 129 -5.80 -1.90 -8.84
C ILE A 129 -4.53 -1.21 -8.33
N SER A 130 -4.64 0.09 -8.07
CA SER A 130 -3.70 0.89 -7.31
C SER A 130 -4.39 1.38 -6.04
N GLU A 131 -3.65 1.45 -4.95
CA GLU A 131 -4.09 2.09 -3.72
C GLU A 131 -3.17 3.26 -3.39
N GLY A 132 -3.65 4.12 -2.51
CA GLY A 132 -2.87 5.15 -1.84
C GLY A 132 -2.34 4.62 -0.52
N MET A 133 -1.26 5.23 -0.04
CA MET A 133 -0.77 5.01 1.31
C MET A 133 -0.47 6.33 2.00
N PHE A 134 -0.55 6.31 3.33
CA PHE A 134 0.16 7.28 4.15
C PHE A 134 0.92 6.61 5.30
N PHE A 135 1.92 7.32 5.80
CA PHE A 135 2.60 7.02 7.05
C PHE A 135 2.93 8.34 7.77
N LEU A 136 2.41 8.56 8.98
CA LEU A 136 2.57 9.82 9.69
C LEU A 136 3.95 9.94 10.35
N THR A 137 4.52 11.15 10.37
CA THR A 137 5.82 11.39 11.02
C THR A 137 5.77 11.09 12.51
N GLU A 138 4.65 11.40 13.18
CA GLU A 138 4.46 11.13 14.62
C GLU A 138 4.45 9.62 14.97
N ASP A 139 4.14 8.78 13.99
CA ASP A 139 4.06 7.33 14.13
C ASP A 139 5.37 6.62 13.73
N PHE A 140 6.38 7.34 13.23
CA PHE A 140 7.60 6.74 12.68
C PHE A 140 8.40 5.93 13.71
N LYS A 141 8.29 6.29 14.98
CA LYS A 141 8.81 5.51 16.12
C LYS A 141 8.24 4.10 16.23
N HIS A 142 7.15 3.80 15.52
CA HIS A 142 6.48 2.50 15.50
C HIS A 142 6.73 1.73 14.20
N TYR A 143 7.56 2.24 13.27
CA TYR A 143 7.89 1.51 12.06
C TYR A 143 8.53 0.15 12.38
N GLY A 144 8.15 -0.90 11.66
CA GLY A 144 8.58 -2.28 11.88
C GLY A 144 7.69 -3.06 12.86
N THR A 145 6.63 -2.42 13.38
CA THR A 145 5.63 -3.05 14.25
C THR A 145 4.30 -3.26 13.55
N GLN A 146 4.20 -2.93 12.25
CA GLN A 146 2.94 -2.94 11.51
C GLN A 146 1.89 -2.10 12.23
N TYR A 147 2.29 -0.91 12.68
CA TYR A 147 1.55 -0.10 13.65
C TYR A 147 0.08 0.03 13.28
N TYR A 148 -0.22 0.49 12.06
CA TYR A 148 -1.59 0.71 11.58
C TYR A 148 -2.42 -0.57 11.54
N LEU A 149 -1.86 -1.69 11.08
CA LEU A 149 -2.55 -2.99 11.07
C LEU A 149 -2.78 -3.51 12.49
N SER A 150 -1.81 -3.33 13.39
CA SER A 150 -1.91 -3.80 14.78
C SER A 150 -3.01 -3.11 15.58
N GLN A 151 -3.39 -1.88 15.20
CA GLN A 151 -4.50 -1.15 15.83
C GLN A 151 -5.87 -1.75 15.50
N TRP A 152 -5.94 -2.57 14.44
CA TRP A 152 -7.16 -3.23 14.01
C TRP A 152 -6.93 -4.74 13.97
N PRO A 153 -6.85 -5.42 15.13
CA PRO A 153 -6.85 -6.87 15.12
C PRO A 153 -8.09 -7.28 14.32
N LEU A 154 -7.88 -8.02 13.23
CA LEU A 154 -8.93 -8.73 12.53
C LEU A 154 -9.56 -9.64 13.58
N LYS A 155 -10.54 -9.12 14.32
CA LYS A 155 -11.61 -9.96 14.81
C LYS A 155 -12.19 -10.52 13.53
N ILE A 156 -11.81 -11.74 13.22
CA ILE A 156 -12.61 -12.60 12.37
C ILE A 156 -14.04 -12.30 12.83
N LEU A 157 -14.85 -11.75 11.93
CA LEU A 157 -16.27 -11.61 12.17
C LEU A 157 -16.73 -13.04 12.41
N ASP A 158 -16.77 -13.45 13.68
CA ASP A 158 -17.39 -14.68 14.08
C ASP A 158 -18.80 -14.58 13.54
N SER A 159 -19.06 -15.44 12.57
CA SER A 159 -20.37 -15.69 11.99
C SER A 159 -21.41 -15.79 13.10
N ALA A 160 -22.56 -15.16 12.86
CA ALA A 160 -23.77 -15.14 13.67
C ALA A 160 -23.79 -14.12 14.84
N THR A 161 -24.22 -12.91 14.52
CA THR A 161 -25.26 -12.28 15.35
C THR A 161 -26.36 -11.83 14.41
N GLU A 162 -27.44 -12.62 14.40
CA GLU A 162 -28.72 -12.23 13.82
C GLU A 162 -29.07 -10.83 14.36
N LEU A 163 -29.18 -9.87 13.46
CA LEU A 163 -29.91 -8.65 13.76
C LEU A 163 -31.39 -9.02 13.71
N ASP A 164 -31.94 -9.28 14.89
CA ASP A 164 -33.38 -9.21 15.14
C ASP A 164 -33.84 -7.80 14.78
N ILE A 165 -34.37 -7.66 13.57
CA ILE A 165 -35.15 -6.50 13.16
C ILE A 165 -36.61 -6.90 13.39
N THR A 166 -37.10 -6.75 14.61
CA THR A 166 -38.54 -6.73 14.85
C THR A 166 -39.07 -5.39 14.35
N GLU A 167 -39.82 -5.43 13.25
CA GLU A 167 -40.80 -4.41 12.90
C GLU A 167 -41.94 -4.43 13.94
N GLY A 168 -42.36 -3.24 14.42
CA GLY A 168 -43.57 -3.06 15.24
C GLY A 168 -43.38 -2.18 16.47
#